data_AF-A0A540M693-F1
#
_entry.id   AF-A0A540M693-F1
#
_cell.length_a   1.000
_cell.length_b   1.000
_cell.length_c   1.000
_cell.angle_alpha   90.00
_cell.angle_beta   90.00
_cell.angle_gamma   90.00
#
_symmetry.space_group_name_H-M   'P 1'
#
loop_
_entity.id
_entity.type
_entity.pdbx_description
1 polymer ?
#
loop_
_entity_poly.entity_id
_entity_poly.type
_entity_poly.pdbx_seq_one_letter_code
_entity_poly.pdbx_strand_id
1 'polypeptide(L)'
;MGTSYSSCYHSTTLSTHSLLLSHPKASAFHPSRFPNPSFKFHFTNQIHQTHLRIMSQKPSQVLGGKVEVGETQEGVSKGPMIDFHGIDEGLVEKMVYDALVWSSLHGLLVGDKSVQRSGKVPGVGMVHAPFALLPMPFPECHWKQAYELAPIFNELVDRVSLDAKFLQDSLSRTKKVDAFTCRLLDIHSKMLEINKKEDIRLGLHRSDYMLDEETKLLLQIEMNTISASFPGLGCLVSDLHRGLLNHYGESLGLDSKRVPNNPAATKFVEALAKAWIEYNNPRAVILLVVQPEERNMYDQHWLSALLKEGHNVSTLRRTLAEIDAEGKLQPDGTLVVGGQEVAIVYFRVGYAPINYPSESEWRARLLMEQSSAIKCPSISYHLVGTKKIQQELAKPNVLERFLDDKEDIAKLRKCFAGLWSLDDSDIVKKAIESPGLFVMKPQREGGVKWFKLCSAVVVMTSVINESLLHFREQHLRQ
;
A
#
# COMPACT_ATOMS: atom_id res chain seq x y z
N MET A 1 40.56 23.05 -3.16
CA MET A 1 41.44 22.01 -3.73
C MET A 1 40.55 20.81 -4.02
N GLY A 2 39.98 20.58 -5.19
CA GLY A 2 40.49 20.79 -6.55
C GLY A 2 41.21 19.52 -6.99
N THR A 3 40.48 18.57 -7.60
CA THR A 3 40.86 17.87 -8.85
C THR A 3 39.76 16.90 -9.28
N SER A 4 39.09 17.30 -10.36
CA SER A 4 38.38 16.51 -11.36
C SER A 4 39.31 15.52 -12.08
N TYR A 5 38.77 14.39 -12.53
CA TYR A 5 39.24 13.73 -13.76
C TYR A 5 38.05 13.32 -14.62
N SER A 6 38.07 13.86 -15.83
CA SER A 6 37.31 13.46 -17.01
C SER A 6 38.29 12.72 -17.93
N SER A 7 37.84 11.69 -18.65
CA SER A 7 38.45 11.40 -19.96
C SER A 7 37.48 10.72 -20.91
N CYS A 8 37.45 11.28 -22.11
CA CYS A 8 36.64 10.94 -23.27
C CYS A 8 37.02 9.62 -23.97
N TYR A 9 36.08 9.23 -24.82
CA TYR A 9 36.10 8.23 -25.88
C TYR A 9 37.37 8.17 -26.75
N HIS A 10 37.72 6.95 -27.16
CA HIS A 10 38.32 6.69 -28.47
C HIS A 10 37.66 5.48 -29.14
N SER A 11 37.26 5.67 -30.40
CA SER A 11 36.81 4.67 -31.36
C SER A 11 38.02 3.92 -31.95
N THR A 12 37.91 2.60 -32.12
CA THR A 12 38.68 1.84 -33.11
C THR A 12 37.82 0.68 -33.63
N THR A 13 37.68 0.63 -34.95
CA THR A 13 37.13 -0.45 -35.76
C THR A 13 38.21 -1.50 -36.04
N LEU A 14 37.88 -2.80 -36.03
CA LEU A 14 38.31 -3.81 -37.02
C LEU A 14 37.80 -5.25 -36.71
N SER A 15 37.01 -5.77 -37.66
CA SER A 15 37.10 -7.08 -38.32
C SER A 15 37.21 -8.39 -37.54
N THR A 16 36.14 -9.18 -37.69
CA THR A 16 36.04 -10.64 -37.88
C THR A 16 37.30 -11.52 -37.79
N HIS A 17 37.23 -12.56 -36.94
CA HIS A 17 37.70 -13.91 -37.27
C HIS A 17 36.89 -14.97 -36.51
N SER A 18 36.31 -15.91 -37.28
CA SER A 18 35.72 -17.16 -36.81
C SER A 18 36.83 -18.15 -36.43
N LEU A 19 36.69 -18.85 -35.30
CA LEU A 19 37.36 -20.13 -35.05
C LEU A 19 36.43 -21.06 -34.26
N LEU A 20 36.25 -22.25 -34.84
CA LEU A 20 35.50 -23.41 -34.38
C LEU A 20 36.37 -24.31 -33.48
N LEU A 21 35.68 -25.13 -32.66
CA LEU A 21 36.13 -26.35 -31.94
C LEU A 21 36.97 -26.07 -30.67
N SER A 22 36.81 -26.73 -29.52
CA SER A 22 36.38 -28.10 -29.21
C SER A 22 36.03 -28.26 -27.71
N HIS A 23 35.13 -29.19 -27.38
CA HIS A 23 34.84 -29.68 -26.02
C HIS A 23 36.06 -30.30 -25.31
N PRO A 24 36.10 -30.24 -23.96
CA PRO A 24 36.66 -31.32 -23.15
C PRO A 24 35.61 -32.02 -22.28
N LYS A 25 35.80 -33.34 -22.19
CA LYS A 25 35.00 -34.34 -21.48
C LYS A 25 35.09 -34.21 -19.96
N ALA A 26 34.04 -34.74 -19.34
CA ALA A 26 33.88 -34.98 -17.90
C ALA A 26 35.01 -35.82 -17.29
N SER A 27 35.36 -35.49 -16.04
CA SER A 27 36.07 -36.38 -15.11
C SER A 27 35.35 -36.35 -13.76
N ALA A 28 34.94 -37.54 -13.32
CA ALA A 28 34.27 -37.81 -12.05
C ALA A 28 35.20 -37.54 -10.85
N PHE A 29 34.64 -37.00 -9.77
CA PHE A 29 35.25 -36.99 -8.44
C PHE A 29 34.25 -37.49 -7.39
N HIS A 30 34.67 -38.53 -6.66
CA HIS A 30 33.97 -39.11 -5.51
C HIS A 30 34.06 -38.19 -4.27
N PRO A 31 33.08 -38.26 -3.35
CA PRO A 31 32.96 -37.31 -2.23
C PRO A 31 33.77 -37.75 -1.00
N SER A 32 34.62 -36.85 -0.50
CA SER A 32 35.29 -36.97 0.80
C SER A 32 34.38 -36.48 1.94
N ARG A 33 34.11 -37.37 2.90
CA ARG A 33 33.42 -37.11 4.17
C ARG A 33 34.16 -36.06 5.02
N PHE A 34 33.43 -35.08 5.54
CA PHE A 34 33.77 -34.33 6.75
C PHE A 34 32.52 -34.13 7.63
N PRO A 35 32.67 -34.03 8.97
CA PRO A 35 31.63 -34.36 9.94
C PRO A 35 30.63 -33.22 10.22
N ASN A 36 29.37 -33.59 10.47
CA ASN A 36 28.30 -32.75 11.00
C ASN A 36 28.63 -32.25 12.42
N PRO A 37 28.54 -30.95 12.72
CA PRO A 37 28.38 -30.47 14.08
C PRO A 37 26.89 -30.49 14.45
N SER A 38 26.51 -31.45 15.29
CA SER A 38 25.21 -31.51 15.95
C SER A 38 25.10 -30.41 17.02
N PHE A 39 24.29 -29.37 16.77
CA PHE A 39 23.88 -28.42 17.81
C PHE A 39 22.58 -28.91 18.46
N LYS A 40 22.67 -29.43 19.68
CA LYS A 40 21.51 -29.69 20.55
C LYS A 40 21.13 -28.38 21.25
N PHE A 41 19.96 -27.83 20.94
CA PHE A 41 19.34 -26.78 21.75
C PHE A 41 18.54 -27.42 22.89
N HIS A 42 18.95 -27.16 24.14
CA HIS A 42 18.15 -27.45 25.32
C HIS A 42 17.20 -26.27 25.57
N PHE A 43 15.90 -26.48 25.39
CA PHE A 43 14.85 -25.58 25.89
C PHE A 43 14.54 -25.94 27.35
N THR A 44 14.90 -25.07 28.28
CA THR A 44 14.37 -25.08 29.65
C THR A 44 13.16 -24.17 29.72
N ASN A 45 11.97 -24.78 29.84
CA ASN A 45 10.73 -24.09 30.20
C ASN A 45 10.80 -23.62 31.65
N GLN A 46 10.82 -22.32 31.88
CA GLN A 46 10.40 -21.73 33.15
C GLN A 46 9.28 -20.71 32.88
N ILE A 47 8.07 -21.12 33.23
CA ILE A 47 6.88 -20.29 33.30
C ILE A 47 7.00 -19.44 34.57
N HIS A 48 7.07 -18.11 34.43
CA HIS A 48 6.83 -17.18 35.52
C HIS A 48 5.42 -16.61 35.36
N GLN A 49 4.50 -17.04 36.22
CA GLN A 49 3.19 -16.42 36.40
C GLN A 49 3.35 -15.20 37.31
N THR A 50 3.13 -14.00 36.77
CA THR A 50 2.92 -12.79 37.58
C THR A 50 1.44 -12.41 37.54
N HIS A 51 0.76 -12.63 38.67
CA HIS A 51 -0.59 -12.13 38.92
C HIS A 51 -0.59 -10.60 39.04
N LEU A 52 -1.26 -9.91 38.13
CA LEU A 52 -1.63 -8.50 38.30
C LEU A 52 -3.10 -8.40 38.70
N ARG A 53 -3.33 -8.11 39.99
CA ARG A 53 -4.62 -7.66 40.54
C ARG A 53 -4.85 -6.22 40.12
N ILE A 54 -5.86 -5.95 39.29
CA ILE A 54 -6.36 -4.59 39.06
C ILE A 54 -7.58 -4.38 39.96
N MET A 55 -7.49 -3.38 40.84
CA MET A 55 -8.58 -2.94 41.71
C MET A 55 -9.58 -2.12 40.90
N SER A 56 -10.83 -2.57 40.87
CA SER A 56 -11.97 -1.82 40.34
C SER A 56 -12.33 -0.69 41.30
N GLN A 57 -12.30 0.57 40.84
CA GLN A 57 -13.01 1.68 41.46
C GLN A 57 -14.16 2.13 40.55
N LYS A 58 -15.38 2.07 41.09
CA LYS A 58 -16.60 2.60 40.48
C LYS A 58 -16.58 4.13 40.47
N PRO A 59 -17.20 4.77 39.46
CA PRO A 59 -17.88 6.04 39.68
C PRO A 59 -19.41 5.93 39.52
N SER A 60 -20.04 6.81 40.29
CA SER A 60 -21.44 7.03 40.63
C SER A 60 -22.48 7.14 39.50
N GLN A 61 -23.72 6.89 39.92
CA GLN A 61 -24.99 6.95 39.20
C GLN A 61 -25.28 8.29 38.51
N VAL A 62 -25.81 8.24 37.27
CA VAL A 62 -26.81 9.18 36.74
C VAL A 62 -27.83 8.39 35.93
N LEU A 63 -29.13 8.66 36.16
CA LEU A 63 -30.29 7.97 35.61
C LEU A 63 -30.55 8.29 34.13
N GLY A 64 -31.07 7.28 33.40
CA GLY A 64 -32.18 7.48 32.45
C GLY A 64 -31.97 6.98 31.02
N GLY A 65 -32.60 5.85 30.67
CA GLY A 65 -32.87 5.45 29.28
C GLY A 65 -32.57 3.99 28.97
N LYS A 66 -33.55 3.10 29.18
CA LYS A 66 -33.50 1.69 28.74
C LYS A 66 -33.48 1.63 27.20
N VAL A 67 -32.46 1.02 26.63
CA VAL A 67 -32.50 0.44 25.27
C VAL A 67 -32.17 -1.03 25.45
N GLU A 68 -33.12 -1.90 25.08
CA GLU A 68 -32.96 -3.35 25.11
C GLU A 68 -31.88 -3.76 24.10
N VAL A 69 -30.79 -4.34 24.60
CA VAL A 69 -29.78 -5.01 23.78
C VAL A 69 -30.30 -6.43 23.55
N GLY A 70 -30.79 -6.70 22.34
CA GLY A 70 -31.11 -8.04 21.89
C GLY A 70 -29.84 -8.89 21.84
N GLU A 71 -29.77 -9.91 22.70
CA GLU A 71 -28.76 -10.96 22.63
C GLU A 71 -28.95 -11.75 21.34
N THR A 72 -28.08 -11.52 20.36
CA THR A 72 -27.82 -12.47 19.27
C THR A 72 -26.48 -13.13 19.55
N GLN A 73 -26.51 -14.13 20.43
CA GLN A 73 -25.43 -15.13 20.50
C GLN A 73 -25.55 -16.05 19.28
N GLU A 74 -25.00 -15.65 18.14
CA GLU A 74 -24.60 -16.62 17.14
C GLU A 74 -23.26 -17.23 17.59
N GLY A 75 -23.33 -18.46 18.07
CA GLY A 75 -22.19 -19.26 18.45
C GLY A 75 -21.28 -19.47 17.24
N VAL A 76 -20.20 -18.70 17.16
CA VAL A 76 -19.07 -19.00 16.28
C VAL A 76 -18.46 -20.31 16.77
N SER A 77 -18.71 -21.41 16.06
CA SER A 77 -18.03 -22.67 16.32
C SER A 77 -16.53 -22.45 16.18
N LYS A 78 -15.80 -22.44 17.30
CA LYS A 78 -14.34 -22.47 17.30
C LYS A 78 -13.89 -23.85 16.84
N GLY A 79 -13.86 -24.08 15.53
CA GLY A 79 -12.98 -25.10 14.98
C GLY A 79 -11.55 -24.80 15.44
N PRO A 80 -10.72 -25.81 15.76
CA PRO A 80 -9.35 -25.57 16.15
C PRO A 80 -8.64 -24.74 15.08
N MET A 81 -8.01 -23.63 15.49
CA MET A 81 -7.07 -22.92 14.61
C MET A 81 -5.99 -23.92 14.22
N ILE A 82 -5.69 -24.00 12.93
CA ILE A 82 -4.62 -24.88 12.45
C ILE A 82 -3.32 -24.42 13.05
N ASP A 83 -2.65 -25.33 13.75
CA ASP A 83 -1.27 -25.14 14.16
C ASP A 83 -0.38 -25.37 12.94
N PHE A 84 -0.08 -24.29 12.21
CA PHE A 84 0.82 -24.34 11.07
C PHE A 84 2.22 -24.84 11.44
N HIS A 85 2.62 -24.75 12.71
CA HIS A 85 3.91 -25.23 13.21
C HIS A 85 3.88 -26.71 13.59
N GLY A 86 2.69 -27.32 13.68
CA GLY A 86 2.50 -28.75 13.90
C GLY A 86 2.41 -29.58 12.61
N ILE A 87 2.56 -28.96 11.43
CA ILE A 87 2.55 -29.64 10.14
C ILE A 87 3.88 -30.41 9.97
N ASP A 88 3.79 -31.65 9.49
CA ASP A 88 4.96 -32.47 9.16
C ASP A 88 5.96 -31.73 8.25
N GLU A 89 7.24 -31.77 8.61
CA GLU A 89 8.29 -31.01 7.93
C GLU A 89 8.45 -31.44 6.47
N GLY A 90 8.31 -32.74 6.17
CA GLY A 90 8.37 -33.25 4.79
C GLY A 90 7.22 -32.75 3.93
N LEU A 91 6.02 -32.62 4.53
CA LEU A 91 4.88 -31.99 3.87
C LEU A 91 5.11 -30.49 3.62
N VAL A 92 5.69 -29.78 4.59
CA VAL A 92 6.06 -28.36 4.43
C VAL A 92 7.05 -28.17 3.29
N GLU A 93 8.13 -28.96 3.24
CA GLU A 93 9.13 -28.88 2.16
C GLU A 93 8.50 -29.09 0.78
N LYS A 94 7.58 -30.06 0.66
CA LYS A 94 6.86 -30.33 -0.58
C LYS A 94 5.98 -29.15 -1.00
N MET A 95 5.21 -28.57 -0.07
CA MET A 95 4.39 -27.40 -0.34
C MET A 95 5.22 -26.18 -0.72
N VAL A 96 6.37 -25.96 -0.05
CA VAL A 96 7.30 -24.88 -0.37
C VAL A 96 7.82 -25.04 -1.80
N TYR A 97 8.26 -26.24 -2.18
CA TYR A 97 8.72 -26.51 -3.54
C TYR A 97 7.64 -26.19 -4.58
N ASP A 98 6.43 -26.72 -4.40
CA ASP A 98 5.32 -26.50 -5.32
C ASP A 98 4.93 -25.02 -5.39
N ALA A 99 4.93 -24.30 -4.27
CA ALA A 99 4.61 -22.89 -4.23
C ALA A 99 5.65 -22.03 -4.98
N LEU A 100 6.93 -22.37 -4.87
CA LEU A 100 8.01 -21.69 -5.59
C LEU A 100 7.94 -21.95 -7.10
N VAL A 101 7.65 -23.19 -7.51
CA VAL A 101 7.43 -23.56 -8.91
C VAL A 101 6.21 -22.82 -9.46
N TRP A 102 5.08 -22.87 -8.76
CA TRP A 102 3.85 -22.19 -9.16
C TRP A 102 4.07 -20.69 -9.33
N SER A 103 4.75 -20.06 -8.37
CA SER A 103 5.06 -18.62 -8.40
C SER A 103 5.88 -18.24 -9.64
N SER A 104 6.83 -19.09 -10.01
CA SER A 104 7.68 -18.91 -11.19
C SER A 104 6.90 -19.04 -12.50
N LEU A 105 5.96 -19.98 -12.57
CA LEU A 105 5.14 -20.24 -13.76
C LEU A 105 4.04 -19.20 -13.98
N HIS A 106 3.52 -18.58 -12.91
CA HIS A 106 2.37 -17.67 -12.96
C HIS A 106 2.74 -16.20 -12.79
N GLY A 107 4.04 -15.88 -12.66
CA GLY A 107 4.50 -14.50 -12.57
C GLY A 107 4.22 -13.83 -11.22
N LEU A 108 4.15 -14.59 -10.13
CA LEU A 108 4.17 -14.06 -8.76
C LEU A 108 5.61 -13.68 -8.38
N LEU A 109 6.15 -12.68 -9.09
CA LEU A 109 7.57 -12.33 -9.11
C LEU A 109 7.79 -10.84 -8.83
N VAL A 110 8.95 -10.54 -8.26
CA VAL A 110 9.50 -9.18 -8.09
C VAL A 110 10.96 -9.16 -8.52
N GLY A 111 11.52 -7.96 -8.71
CA GLY A 111 12.96 -7.80 -8.85
C GLY A 111 13.68 -8.07 -7.53
N ASP A 112 14.73 -8.89 -7.55
CA ASP A 112 15.54 -9.20 -6.37
C ASP A 112 16.29 -7.94 -5.89
N LYS A 113 16.16 -7.63 -4.61
CA LYS A 113 16.87 -6.52 -3.96
C LYS A 113 18.40 -6.63 -4.05
N SER A 114 18.93 -7.85 -4.13
CA SER A 114 20.37 -8.13 -4.25
C SER A 114 20.93 -7.83 -5.65
N VAL A 115 20.06 -7.76 -6.66
CA VAL A 115 20.45 -7.53 -8.07
C VAL A 115 20.17 -6.09 -8.45
N GLN A 116 21.21 -5.30 -8.70
CA GLN A 116 21.10 -3.86 -8.96
C GLN A 116 20.18 -3.52 -10.15
N ARG A 117 20.15 -4.36 -11.19
CA ARG A 117 19.39 -4.12 -12.42
C ARG A 117 17.91 -4.54 -12.33
N SER A 118 17.50 -5.26 -11.28
CA SER A 118 16.18 -5.89 -11.19
C SER A 118 15.01 -4.91 -11.08
N GLY A 119 15.28 -3.67 -10.65
CA GLY A 119 14.29 -2.58 -10.62
C GLY A 119 14.22 -1.76 -11.92
N LYS A 120 15.08 -2.03 -12.91
CA LYS A 120 15.14 -1.26 -14.17
C LYS A 120 14.93 -2.12 -15.42
N VAL A 121 15.42 -3.36 -15.39
CA VAL A 121 15.44 -4.25 -16.56
C VAL A 121 14.50 -5.43 -16.29
N PRO A 122 13.33 -5.48 -16.95
CA PRO A 122 12.41 -6.61 -16.85
C PRO A 122 13.09 -7.93 -17.24
N GLY A 123 12.71 -9.03 -16.60
CA GLY A 123 13.21 -10.37 -16.92
C GLY A 123 14.60 -10.71 -16.35
N VAL A 124 15.24 -9.78 -15.63
CA VAL A 124 16.58 -9.98 -15.05
C VAL A 124 16.52 -9.91 -13.53
N GLY A 125 17.17 -10.88 -12.85
CA GLY A 125 17.23 -10.92 -11.39
C GLY A 125 15.86 -11.00 -10.75
N MET A 126 14.98 -11.85 -11.30
CA MET A 126 13.65 -12.09 -10.75
C MET A 126 13.74 -13.06 -9.57
N VAL A 127 12.90 -12.82 -8.57
CA VAL A 127 12.68 -13.71 -7.43
C VAL A 127 11.19 -13.76 -7.14
N HIS A 128 10.69 -14.85 -6.55
CA HIS A 128 9.30 -14.90 -6.12
C HIS A 128 8.97 -13.71 -5.20
N ALA A 129 7.75 -13.19 -5.31
CA ALA A 129 7.26 -12.25 -4.32
C ALA A 129 7.27 -12.94 -2.94
N PRO A 130 7.65 -12.25 -1.85
CA PRO A 130 7.49 -12.83 -0.52
C PRO A 130 5.99 -13.13 -0.24
N PHE A 131 5.68 -14.37 0.14
CA PHE A 131 4.31 -14.81 0.44
C PHE A 131 4.27 -15.67 1.70
N ALA A 132 3.10 -15.71 2.36
CA ALA A 132 2.80 -16.74 3.35
C ALA A 132 2.44 -18.04 2.63
N LEU A 133 2.94 -19.18 3.09
CA LEU A 133 2.74 -20.47 2.40
C LEU A 133 1.27 -20.90 2.36
N LEU A 134 0.54 -20.65 3.45
CA LEU A 134 -0.87 -20.98 3.60
C LEU A 134 -1.69 -19.71 3.93
N PRO A 135 -3.00 -19.70 3.63
CA PRO A 135 -3.85 -18.55 3.91
C PRO A 135 -4.03 -18.32 5.40
N MET A 136 -4.16 -17.05 5.79
CA MET A 136 -4.43 -16.66 7.17
C MET A 136 -5.91 -16.84 7.52
N PRO A 137 -6.24 -17.44 8.69
CA PRO A 137 -7.62 -17.51 9.13
C PRO A 137 -8.17 -16.11 9.42
N PHE A 138 -9.35 -15.82 8.87
CA PHE A 138 -10.04 -14.55 9.07
C PHE A 138 -11.56 -14.77 9.14
N PRO A 139 -12.28 -14.19 10.12
CA PRO A 139 -13.72 -14.42 10.23
C PRO A 139 -14.50 -13.84 9.05
N GLU A 140 -15.44 -14.64 8.53
CA GLU A 140 -16.24 -14.27 7.36
C GLU A 140 -17.13 -13.04 7.61
N CYS A 141 -17.63 -12.85 8.83
CA CYS A 141 -18.43 -11.68 9.20
C CYS A 141 -17.64 -10.37 9.08
N HIS A 142 -16.38 -10.34 9.54
CA HIS A 142 -15.50 -9.18 9.38
C HIS A 142 -15.07 -8.99 7.92
N TRP A 143 -14.92 -10.08 7.14
CA TRP A 143 -14.65 -9.96 5.70
C TRP A 143 -15.81 -9.30 4.95
N LYS A 144 -17.06 -9.70 5.26
CA LYS A 144 -18.27 -9.06 4.73
C LYS A 144 -18.37 -7.60 5.15
N GLN A 145 -18.06 -7.29 6.42
CA GLN A 145 -18.01 -5.90 6.89
C GLN A 145 -17.02 -5.05 6.07
N ALA A 146 -15.81 -5.54 5.81
CA ALA A 146 -14.82 -4.83 5.00
C ALA A 146 -15.32 -4.62 3.56
N TYR A 147 -15.97 -5.63 2.99
CA TYR A 147 -16.54 -5.58 1.64
C TYR A 147 -17.67 -4.54 1.53
N GLU A 148 -18.57 -4.49 2.50
CA GLU A 148 -19.67 -3.51 2.57
C GLU A 148 -19.17 -2.07 2.76
N LEU A 149 -18.05 -1.88 3.46
CA LEU A 149 -17.44 -0.56 3.68
C LEU A 149 -16.81 0.03 2.41
N ALA A 150 -16.38 -0.80 1.46
CA ALA A 150 -15.64 -0.35 0.28
C ALA A 150 -16.37 0.72 -0.56
N PRO A 151 -17.63 0.53 -1.00
CA PRO A 151 -18.34 1.57 -1.77
C PRO A 151 -18.62 2.82 -0.93
N ILE A 152 -18.84 2.68 0.38
CA ILE A 152 -19.08 3.82 1.29
C ILE A 152 -17.82 4.69 1.40
N PHE A 153 -16.65 4.06 1.53
CA PHE A 153 -15.37 4.79 1.52
C PHE A 153 -15.09 5.44 0.16
N ASN A 154 -15.45 4.81 -0.95
CA ASN A 154 -15.28 5.41 -2.28
C ASN A 154 -16.09 6.70 -2.41
N GLU A 155 -17.36 6.68 -1.99
CA GLU A 155 -18.22 7.86 -1.97
C GLU A 155 -17.68 8.94 -1.02
N LEU A 156 -17.27 8.54 0.19
CA LEU A 156 -16.68 9.47 1.16
C LEU A 156 -15.43 10.15 0.59
N VAL A 157 -14.53 9.40 -0.07
CA VAL A 157 -13.33 9.98 -0.67
C VAL A 157 -13.70 11.00 -1.74
N ASP A 158 -14.67 10.70 -2.61
CA ASP A 158 -15.10 11.64 -3.65
C ASP A 158 -15.66 12.92 -3.01
N ARG A 159 -16.62 12.80 -2.09
CA ARG A 159 -17.27 13.96 -1.46
C ARG A 159 -16.31 14.82 -0.65
N VAL A 160 -15.38 14.22 0.08
CA VAL A 160 -14.34 14.97 0.82
C VAL A 160 -13.39 15.68 -0.15
N SER A 161 -13.09 15.07 -1.30
CA SER A 161 -12.21 15.68 -2.31
C SER A 161 -12.78 16.95 -2.94
N LEU A 162 -14.11 17.09 -2.94
CA LEU A 162 -14.82 18.25 -3.47
C LEU A 162 -14.86 19.43 -2.46
N ASP A 163 -14.68 19.17 -1.17
CA ASP A 163 -14.61 20.23 -0.14
C ASP A 163 -13.18 20.76 0.01
N ALA A 164 -12.80 21.60 -0.96
CA ALA A 164 -11.49 22.22 -1.02
C ALA A 164 -11.12 23.01 0.25
N LYS A 165 -12.13 23.67 0.85
CA LYS A 165 -11.95 24.43 2.09
C LYS A 165 -11.61 23.50 3.24
N PHE A 166 -12.34 22.38 3.38
CA PHE A 166 -12.03 21.37 4.38
C PHE A 166 -10.61 20.82 4.24
N LEU A 167 -10.17 20.49 3.02
CA LEU A 167 -8.81 19.99 2.79
C LEU A 167 -7.75 21.02 3.18
N GLN A 168 -7.89 22.27 2.72
CA GLN A 168 -6.94 23.35 3.00
C GLN A 168 -6.88 23.69 4.49
N ASP A 169 -8.03 23.81 5.15
CA ASP A 169 -8.12 24.15 6.58
C ASP A 169 -7.55 23.04 7.45
N SER A 170 -7.94 21.79 7.19
CA SER A 170 -7.50 20.60 7.94
C SER A 170 -5.99 20.39 7.88
N LEU A 171 -5.37 20.74 6.75
CA LEU A 171 -3.95 20.57 6.50
C LEU A 171 -3.14 21.86 6.69
N SER A 172 -3.76 22.98 7.08
CA SER A 172 -3.10 24.29 7.22
C SER A 172 -1.94 24.30 8.22
N ARG A 173 -2.04 23.54 9.32
CA ARG A 173 -0.95 23.37 10.29
C ARG A 173 0.16 22.49 9.71
N THR A 174 -0.22 21.37 9.08
CA THR A 174 0.69 20.45 8.37
C THR A 174 1.52 21.16 7.30
N LYS A 175 0.93 22.13 6.59
CA LYS A 175 1.61 22.94 5.58
C LYS A 175 2.87 23.64 6.11
N LYS A 176 2.88 24.06 7.37
CA LYS A 176 3.97 24.86 7.97
C LYS A 176 5.22 24.05 8.34
N VAL A 177 5.09 22.73 8.35
CA VAL A 177 5.99 21.80 9.07
C VAL A 177 6.36 20.59 8.22
N ASP A 178 5.57 20.30 7.18
CA ASP A 178 5.88 19.26 6.21
C ASP A 178 5.97 19.85 4.80
N ALA A 179 7.20 20.04 4.32
CA ALA A 179 7.48 20.61 3.00
C ALA A 179 6.83 19.81 1.86
N PHE A 180 6.71 18.49 2.00
CA PHE A 180 6.07 17.65 0.99
C PHE A 180 4.56 17.93 0.88
N THR A 181 3.84 17.86 2.00
CA THR A 181 2.41 18.20 2.03
C THR A 181 2.17 19.66 1.63
N CYS A 182 3.09 20.57 1.99
CA CYS A 182 3.01 21.97 1.55
C CYS A 182 2.96 22.10 0.02
N ARG A 183 3.87 21.42 -0.68
CA ARG A 183 3.92 21.43 -2.15
C ARG A 183 2.69 20.78 -2.79
N LEU A 184 2.12 19.73 -2.16
CA LEU A 184 0.84 19.15 -2.61
C LEU A 184 -0.31 20.15 -2.47
N LEU A 185 -0.39 20.86 -1.34
CA LEU A 185 -1.39 21.91 -1.11
C LEU A 185 -1.23 23.09 -2.07
N ASP A 186 0.00 23.44 -2.46
CA ASP A 186 0.24 24.51 -3.44
C ASP A 186 -0.29 24.13 -4.83
N ILE A 187 -0.13 22.87 -5.26
CA ILE A 187 -0.73 22.38 -6.50
C ILE A 187 -2.26 22.42 -6.40
N HIS A 188 -2.82 21.95 -5.28
CA HIS A 188 -4.26 22.02 -5.05
C HIS A 188 -4.78 23.45 -5.08
N SER A 189 -4.12 24.41 -4.42
CA SER A 189 -4.46 25.84 -4.48
C SER A 189 -4.48 26.38 -5.90
N LYS A 190 -3.46 26.04 -6.72
CA LYS A 190 -3.44 26.43 -8.14
C LYS A 190 -4.61 25.85 -8.93
N MET A 191 -5.04 24.63 -8.64
CA MET A 191 -6.19 24.03 -9.34
C MET A 191 -7.50 24.75 -8.98
N LEU A 192 -7.63 25.21 -7.74
CA LEU A 192 -8.76 26.04 -7.30
C LEU A 192 -8.77 27.41 -7.97
N GLU A 193 -7.60 28.04 -8.12
CA GLU A 193 -7.46 29.34 -8.83
C GLU A 193 -7.85 29.23 -10.30
N ILE A 194 -7.48 28.13 -10.96
CA ILE A 194 -7.87 27.84 -12.36
C ILE A 194 -9.36 27.49 -12.45
N ASN A 195 -10.00 27.13 -11.33
CA ASN A 195 -11.39 26.68 -11.25
C ASN A 195 -11.71 25.59 -12.28
N LYS A 196 -10.78 24.63 -12.41
CA LYS A 196 -10.92 23.56 -13.38
C LYS A 196 -12.03 22.62 -12.98
N LYS A 197 -12.98 22.39 -13.89
CA LYS A 197 -14.04 21.42 -13.71
C LYS A 197 -13.55 20.03 -14.11
N GLU A 198 -13.64 19.07 -13.20
CA GLU A 198 -13.29 17.66 -13.42
C GLU A 198 -14.53 16.79 -13.24
N ASP A 199 -15.30 16.64 -14.32
CA ASP A 199 -16.55 15.88 -14.30
C ASP A 199 -16.31 14.35 -14.24
N ILE A 200 -15.15 13.88 -14.73
CA ILE A 200 -14.74 12.48 -14.66
C ILE A 200 -13.64 12.34 -13.62
N ARG A 201 -13.92 11.60 -12.54
CA ARG A 201 -12.99 11.36 -11.42
C ARG A 201 -12.81 9.85 -11.23
N LEU A 202 -11.55 9.41 -11.14
CA LEU A 202 -11.20 8.00 -11.01
C LEU A 202 -10.41 7.75 -9.73
N GLY A 203 -10.92 6.85 -8.90
CA GLY A 203 -10.26 6.36 -7.69
C GLY A 203 -9.97 4.87 -7.75
N LEU A 204 -8.71 4.50 -7.61
CA LEU A 204 -8.28 3.11 -7.40
C LEU A 204 -7.72 2.99 -5.98
N HIS A 205 -8.63 2.70 -5.04
CA HIS A 205 -8.36 2.79 -3.61
C HIS A 205 -8.05 1.45 -2.96
N ARG A 206 -7.44 1.49 -1.77
CA ARG A 206 -7.35 0.36 -0.85
C ARG A 206 -7.52 0.83 0.59
N SER A 207 -8.56 0.32 1.25
CA SER A 207 -8.77 0.53 2.68
C SER A 207 -8.16 -0.65 3.44
N ASP A 208 -7.23 -0.36 4.34
CA ASP A 208 -6.46 -1.37 5.06
C ASP A 208 -7.02 -1.53 6.48
N TYR A 209 -7.15 -2.77 6.96
CA TYR A 209 -7.78 -3.09 8.25
C TYR A 209 -6.95 -4.05 9.10
N MET A 210 -7.14 -4.00 10.41
CA MET A 210 -6.75 -5.04 11.36
C MET A 210 -7.95 -5.45 12.22
N LEU A 211 -8.02 -6.73 12.56
CA LEU A 211 -8.97 -7.23 13.55
C LEU A 211 -8.33 -7.13 14.93
N ASP A 212 -8.86 -6.27 15.79
CA ASP A 212 -8.38 -6.15 17.15
C ASP A 212 -8.78 -7.38 17.98
N GLU A 213 -7.81 -7.98 18.68
CA GLU A 213 -8.04 -9.26 19.35
C GLU A 213 -8.94 -9.12 20.58
N GLU A 214 -8.82 -8.03 21.33
CA GLU A 214 -9.55 -7.83 22.58
C GLU A 214 -11.01 -7.46 22.29
N THR A 215 -11.22 -6.45 21.45
CA THR A 215 -12.55 -5.92 21.13
C THR A 215 -13.26 -6.71 20.03
N LYS A 216 -12.53 -7.54 19.27
CA LYS A 216 -13.02 -8.23 18.06
C LYS A 216 -13.60 -7.26 17.03
N LEU A 217 -13.15 -6.01 17.02
CA LEU A 217 -13.55 -5.01 16.04
C LEU A 217 -12.61 -5.01 14.84
N LEU A 218 -13.20 -4.88 13.66
CA LEU A 218 -12.45 -4.59 12.44
C LEU A 218 -12.16 -3.09 12.39
N LEU A 219 -10.90 -2.71 12.56
CA LEU A 219 -10.47 -1.32 12.62
C LEU A 219 -9.65 -0.93 11.39
N GLN A 220 -10.00 0.18 10.77
CA GLN A 220 -9.27 0.74 9.64
C GLN A 220 -7.93 1.32 10.12
N ILE A 221 -6.85 0.87 9.47
CA ILE A 221 -5.49 1.34 9.70
C ILE A 221 -5.18 2.58 8.88
N GLU A 222 -5.60 2.58 7.61
CA GLU A 222 -5.40 3.69 6.67
C GLU A 222 -6.27 3.55 5.42
N MET A 223 -6.41 4.66 4.69
CA MET A 223 -7.04 4.73 3.38
C MET A 223 -6.00 5.13 2.34
N ASN A 224 -5.64 4.20 1.45
CA ASN A 224 -4.70 4.45 0.36
C ASN A 224 -5.46 4.97 -0.86
N THR A 225 -5.32 6.26 -1.14
CA THR A 225 -5.94 6.90 -2.31
C THR A 225 -5.00 7.05 -3.51
N ILE A 226 -3.69 6.85 -3.31
CA ILE A 226 -2.64 6.96 -4.35
C ILE A 226 -1.82 5.67 -4.42
N SER A 227 -1.51 5.21 -5.65
CA SER A 227 -0.55 4.13 -5.90
C SER A 227 -0.78 2.86 -5.06
N ALA A 228 -2.04 2.48 -4.84
CA ALA A 228 -2.40 1.24 -4.15
C ALA A 228 -1.78 0.04 -4.88
N SER A 229 -0.79 -0.57 -4.23
CA SER A 229 -0.04 -1.71 -4.78
C SER A 229 -0.77 -3.04 -4.55
N PHE A 230 -0.32 -4.05 -5.30
CA PHE A 230 -0.76 -5.44 -5.23
C PHE A 230 -2.17 -5.80 -5.76
N PRO A 231 -2.84 -4.99 -6.63
CA PRO A 231 -4.03 -5.52 -7.30
C PRO A 231 -3.67 -6.69 -8.24
N GLY A 232 -2.47 -6.71 -8.84
CA GLY A 232 -1.98 -7.82 -9.67
C GLY A 232 -1.51 -9.01 -8.83
N LEU A 233 -0.48 -8.80 -8.01
CA LEU A 233 0.12 -9.89 -7.22
C LEU A 233 -0.85 -10.47 -6.16
N GLY A 234 -1.76 -9.66 -5.61
CA GLY A 234 -2.74 -10.13 -4.63
C GLY A 234 -3.70 -11.18 -5.19
N CYS A 235 -4.10 -11.07 -6.46
CA CYS A 235 -4.89 -12.09 -7.15
C CYS A 235 -4.13 -13.42 -7.22
N LEU A 236 -2.85 -13.36 -7.61
CA LEU A 236 -2.00 -14.54 -7.74
C LEU A 236 -1.76 -15.24 -6.40
N VAL A 237 -1.65 -14.51 -5.29
CA VAL A 237 -1.55 -15.12 -3.95
C VAL A 237 -2.82 -15.92 -3.61
N SER A 238 -4.00 -15.40 -3.93
CA SER A 238 -5.26 -16.13 -3.74
C SER A 238 -5.31 -17.41 -4.59
N ASP A 239 -4.83 -17.35 -5.83
CA ASP A 239 -4.78 -18.51 -6.73
C ASP A 239 -3.75 -19.54 -6.28
N LEU A 240 -2.57 -19.11 -5.82
CA LEU A 240 -1.55 -19.96 -5.20
C LEU A 240 -2.15 -20.73 -4.02
N HIS A 241 -2.79 -20.02 -3.07
CA HIS A 241 -3.38 -20.66 -1.89
C HIS A 241 -4.50 -21.64 -2.28
N ARG A 242 -5.37 -21.28 -3.23
CA ARG A 242 -6.36 -22.23 -3.76
C ARG A 242 -5.70 -23.46 -4.37
N GLY A 243 -4.65 -23.28 -5.16
CA GLY A 243 -3.89 -24.36 -5.79
C GLY A 243 -3.27 -25.32 -4.78
N LEU A 244 -2.60 -24.79 -3.76
CA LEU A 244 -2.03 -25.57 -2.67
C LEU A 244 -3.12 -26.32 -1.90
N LEU A 245 -4.22 -25.65 -1.53
CA LEU A 245 -5.31 -26.29 -0.80
C LEU A 245 -6.09 -27.32 -1.64
N ASN A 246 -6.12 -27.19 -2.97
CA ASN A 246 -6.68 -28.25 -3.81
C ASN A 246 -5.84 -29.54 -3.78
N HIS A 247 -4.52 -29.42 -3.58
CA HIS A 247 -3.62 -30.58 -3.55
C HIS A 247 -3.40 -31.13 -2.14
N TYR A 248 -3.34 -30.25 -1.13
CA TYR A 248 -2.96 -30.58 0.24
C TYR A 248 -4.09 -30.38 1.27
N GLY A 249 -5.23 -29.83 0.85
CA GLY A 249 -6.31 -29.42 1.75
C GLY A 249 -6.90 -30.56 2.58
N GLU A 250 -7.05 -31.76 2.02
CA GLU A 250 -7.54 -32.93 2.77
C GLU A 250 -6.60 -33.29 3.92
N SER A 251 -5.29 -33.35 3.66
CA SER A 251 -4.27 -33.62 4.68
C SER A 251 -4.18 -32.52 5.75
N LEU A 252 -4.53 -31.28 5.38
CA LEU A 252 -4.49 -30.12 6.26
C LEU A 252 -5.83 -29.84 6.97
N GLY A 253 -6.92 -30.52 6.59
CA GLY A 253 -8.27 -30.16 7.03
C GLY A 253 -8.74 -28.77 6.55
N LEU A 254 -8.27 -28.33 5.38
CA LEU A 254 -8.56 -27.03 4.79
C LEU A 254 -9.31 -27.15 3.46
N ASP A 255 -10.31 -26.29 3.28
CA ASP A 255 -11.08 -26.19 2.03
C ASP A 255 -10.63 -24.97 1.22
N SER A 256 -10.20 -25.20 -0.02
CA SER A 256 -9.80 -24.15 -0.96
C SER A 256 -10.93 -23.15 -1.25
N LYS A 257 -12.20 -23.57 -1.14
CA LYS A 257 -13.37 -22.70 -1.32
C LYS A 257 -13.49 -21.63 -0.24
N ARG A 258 -12.78 -21.78 0.89
CA ARG A 258 -12.73 -20.77 1.97
C ARG A 258 -11.76 -19.63 1.65
N VAL A 259 -10.94 -19.74 0.60
CA VAL A 259 -10.13 -18.62 0.06
C VAL A 259 -10.97 -17.83 -0.95
N PRO A 260 -11.40 -16.59 -0.64
CA PRO A 260 -12.30 -15.82 -1.49
C PRO A 260 -11.73 -15.57 -2.89
N ASN A 261 -12.58 -15.54 -3.92
CA ASN A 261 -12.17 -15.08 -5.24
C ASN A 261 -11.64 -13.64 -5.15
N ASN A 262 -10.57 -13.34 -5.88
CA ASN A 262 -9.92 -12.04 -5.83
C ASN A 262 -9.82 -11.45 -7.25
N PRO A 263 -10.78 -10.61 -7.67
CA PRO A 263 -10.80 -10.00 -9.00
C PRO A 263 -10.13 -8.61 -9.02
N ALA A 264 -9.25 -8.28 -8.08
CA ALA A 264 -8.71 -6.92 -7.95
C ALA A 264 -8.05 -6.39 -9.23
N ALA A 265 -7.17 -7.17 -9.88
CA ALA A 265 -6.51 -6.78 -11.12
C ALA A 265 -7.52 -6.46 -12.24
N THR A 266 -8.47 -7.37 -12.48
CA THR A 266 -9.48 -7.20 -13.54
C THR A 266 -10.41 -6.04 -13.24
N LYS A 267 -10.81 -5.83 -11.98
CA LYS A 267 -11.65 -4.70 -11.58
C LYS A 267 -10.94 -3.35 -11.72
N PHE A 268 -9.64 -3.28 -11.42
CA PHE A 268 -8.84 -2.08 -11.66
C PHE A 268 -8.73 -1.78 -13.17
N VAL A 269 -8.50 -2.80 -13.98
CA VAL A 269 -8.42 -2.70 -15.45
C VAL A 269 -9.77 -2.26 -16.05
N GLU A 270 -10.88 -2.85 -15.60
CA GLU A 270 -12.24 -2.45 -16.01
C GLU A 270 -12.51 -0.97 -15.69
N ALA A 271 -12.12 -0.49 -14.50
CA ALA A 271 -12.30 0.90 -14.11
C ALA A 271 -11.46 1.87 -14.96
N LEU A 272 -10.19 1.53 -15.23
CA LEU A 272 -9.32 2.29 -16.12
C LEU A 272 -9.87 2.33 -17.56
N ALA A 273 -10.33 1.19 -18.08
CA ALA A 273 -10.91 1.10 -19.41
C ALA A 273 -12.20 1.94 -19.52
N LYS A 274 -13.08 1.89 -18.52
CA LYS A 274 -14.29 2.72 -18.47
C LYS A 274 -13.95 4.21 -18.44
N ALA A 275 -13.03 4.64 -17.57
CA ALA A 275 -12.60 6.04 -17.54
C ALA A 275 -11.98 6.50 -18.88
N TRP A 276 -11.28 5.60 -19.58
CA TRP A 276 -10.71 5.89 -20.90
C TRP A 276 -11.80 6.03 -21.98
N ILE A 277 -12.85 5.21 -21.90
CA ILE A 277 -14.06 5.35 -22.73
C ILE A 277 -14.75 6.69 -22.46
N GLU A 278 -14.89 7.10 -21.20
CA GLU A 278 -15.49 8.40 -20.82
C GLU A 278 -14.64 9.59 -21.32
N TYR A 279 -13.31 9.47 -21.35
CA TYR A 279 -12.43 10.46 -22.00
C TYR A 279 -12.69 10.55 -23.52
N ASN A 280 -13.15 9.46 -24.13
CA ASN A 280 -13.69 9.40 -25.48
C ASN A 280 -12.73 9.80 -26.61
N ASN A 281 -11.47 9.33 -26.53
CA ASN A 281 -10.52 9.42 -27.63
C ASN A 281 -9.80 8.07 -27.85
N PRO A 282 -10.12 7.33 -28.93
CA PRO A 282 -9.58 5.99 -29.15
C PRO A 282 -8.09 5.95 -29.47
N ARG A 283 -7.45 7.10 -29.74
CA ARG A 283 -6.01 7.21 -29.98
C ARG A 283 -5.20 7.57 -28.73
N ALA A 284 -5.87 8.01 -27.67
CA ALA A 284 -5.21 8.41 -26.44
C ALA A 284 -4.74 7.20 -25.63
N VAL A 285 -3.69 7.38 -24.84
CA VAL A 285 -3.08 6.31 -24.02
C VAL A 285 -3.31 6.53 -22.54
N ILE A 286 -3.10 5.48 -21.75
CA ILE A 286 -2.98 5.57 -20.29
C ILE A 286 -1.50 5.75 -19.93
N LEU A 287 -1.16 6.86 -19.28
CA LEU A 287 0.17 7.14 -18.77
C LEU A 287 0.32 6.57 -17.35
N LEU A 288 1.14 5.54 -17.18
CA LEU A 288 1.62 5.09 -15.89
C LEU A 288 2.82 5.94 -15.46
N VAL A 289 2.65 6.70 -14.38
CA VAL A 289 3.73 7.49 -13.77
C VAL A 289 4.45 6.59 -12.77
N VAL A 290 5.74 6.33 -12.99
CA VAL A 290 6.49 5.27 -12.29
C VAL A 290 7.77 5.77 -11.62
N GLN A 291 8.30 4.98 -10.68
CA GLN A 291 9.62 5.21 -10.11
C GLN A 291 10.73 4.91 -11.15
N PRO A 292 11.89 5.59 -11.09
CA PRO A 292 13.06 5.23 -11.91
C PRO A 292 13.59 3.82 -11.61
N GLU A 293 13.38 3.33 -10.38
CA GLU A 293 13.71 1.97 -9.94
C GLU A 293 12.47 1.35 -9.29
N GLU A 294 11.93 0.31 -9.90
CA GLU A 294 10.67 -0.31 -9.49
C GLU A 294 10.79 -1.83 -9.51
N ARG A 295 11.13 -2.42 -8.36
CA ARG A 295 11.23 -3.88 -8.22
C ARG A 295 9.87 -4.56 -8.27
N ASN A 296 8.79 -3.84 -7.98
CA ASN A 296 7.42 -4.33 -8.09
C ASN A 296 6.81 -4.00 -9.47
N MET A 297 7.62 -3.84 -10.52
CA MET A 297 7.12 -3.44 -11.85
C MET A 297 6.16 -4.47 -12.45
N TYR A 298 6.31 -5.75 -12.09
CA TYR A 298 5.48 -6.82 -12.64
C TYR A 298 4.01 -6.70 -12.22
N ASP A 299 3.71 -6.17 -11.02
CA ASP A 299 2.36 -5.80 -10.60
C ASP A 299 1.72 -4.76 -11.54
N GLN A 300 2.53 -3.83 -12.06
CA GLN A 300 2.10 -2.77 -12.97
C GLN A 300 1.98 -3.27 -14.42
N HIS A 301 2.94 -4.11 -14.85
CA HIS A 301 2.92 -4.73 -16.17
C HIS A 301 1.75 -5.70 -16.32
N TRP A 302 1.34 -6.39 -15.25
CA TRP A 302 0.13 -7.20 -15.23
C TRP A 302 -1.11 -6.40 -15.62
N LEU A 303 -1.32 -5.24 -14.99
CA LEU A 303 -2.46 -4.37 -15.33
C LEU A 303 -2.37 -3.86 -16.78
N SER A 304 -1.16 -3.54 -17.24
CA SER A 304 -0.92 -3.05 -18.60
C SER A 304 -1.21 -4.11 -19.66
N ALA A 305 -0.83 -5.38 -19.40
CA ALA A 305 -1.11 -6.51 -20.26
C ALA A 305 -2.62 -6.76 -20.37
N LEU A 306 -3.33 -6.78 -19.23
CA LEU A 306 -4.78 -6.96 -19.19
C LEU A 306 -5.54 -5.82 -19.89
N LEU A 307 -5.09 -4.57 -19.76
CA LEU A 307 -5.63 -3.44 -20.53
C LEU A 307 -5.48 -3.65 -22.04
N LYS A 308 -4.31 -4.13 -22.47
CA LYS A 308 -4.03 -4.35 -23.89
C LYS A 308 -4.82 -5.53 -24.45
N GLU A 309 -4.83 -6.66 -23.75
CA GLU A 309 -5.46 -7.90 -24.19
C GLU A 309 -6.98 -7.85 -24.10
N GLY A 310 -7.52 -7.30 -23.01
CA GLY A 310 -8.96 -7.27 -22.76
C GLY A 310 -9.69 -6.06 -23.36
N HIS A 311 -9.00 -4.93 -23.52
CA HIS A 311 -9.63 -3.66 -23.92
C HIS A 311 -8.95 -2.96 -25.10
N ASN A 312 -7.84 -3.50 -25.62
CA ASN A 312 -7.02 -2.87 -26.66
C ASN A 312 -6.55 -1.44 -26.31
N VAL A 313 -6.42 -1.12 -25.02
CA VAL A 313 -5.94 0.19 -24.55
C VAL A 313 -4.42 0.15 -24.41
N SER A 314 -3.74 1.10 -25.05
CA SER A 314 -2.28 1.22 -24.98
C SER A 314 -1.85 1.98 -23.73
N THR A 315 -0.73 1.56 -23.14
CA THR A 315 -0.14 2.19 -21.96
C THR A 315 1.25 2.74 -22.24
N LEU A 316 1.59 3.89 -21.66
CA LEU A 316 2.93 4.48 -21.67
C LEU A 316 3.47 4.53 -20.24
N ARG A 317 4.75 4.18 -20.03
CA ARG A 317 5.41 4.31 -18.72
C ARG A 317 6.42 5.46 -18.78
N ARG A 318 6.34 6.38 -17.82
CA ARG A 318 7.30 7.48 -17.65
C ARG A 318 7.53 7.81 -16.20
N THR A 319 8.75 8.21 -15.87
CA THR A 319 9.09 8.87 -14.61
C THR A 319 8.62 10.32 -14.62
N LEU A 320 8.52 10.95 -13.44
CA LEU A 320 8.20 12.37 -13.35
C LEU A 320 9.21 13.25 -14.08
N ALA A 321 10.50 12.93 -14.03
CA ALA A 321 11.55 13.67 -14.74
C ALA A 321 11.40 13.57 -16.28
N GLU A 322 11.08 12.39 -16.81
CA GLU A 322 10.83 12.24 -18.25
C GLU A 322 9.55 12.98 -18.69
N ILE A 323 8.54 13.07 -17.81
CA ILE A 323 7.32 13.84 -18.10
C ILE A 323 7.60 15.35 -18.13
N ASP A 324 8.47 15.87 -17.27
CA ASP A 324 8.90 17.28 -17.36
C ASP A 324 9.67 17.55 -18.66
N ALA A 325 10.47 16.59 -19.11
CA ALA A 325 11.28 16.72 -20.32
C ALA A 325 10.47 16.59 -21.63
N GLU A 326 9.51 15.66 -21.67
CA GLU A 326 8.78 15.30 -22.90
C GLU A 326 7.33 15.80 -22.92
N GLY A 327 6.78 16.18 -21.77
CA GLY A 327 5.39 16.53 -21.57
C GLY A 327 5.07 17.96 -21.97
N LYS A 328 3.92 18.15 -22.60
CA LYS A 328 3.38 19.47 -22.93
C LYS A 328 1.87 19.49 -22.91
N LEU A 329 1.30 20.67 -22.64
CA LEU A 329 -0.12 20.94 -22.83
C LEU A 329 -0.34 21.54 -24.21
N GLN A 330 -1.34 21.03 -24.91
CA GLN A 330 -1.88 21.70 -26.09
C GLN A 330 -2.79 22.88 -25.67
N PRO A 331 -3.13 23.80 -26.59
CA PRO A 331 -3.98 24.97 -26.27
C PRO A 331 -5.36 24.63 -25.69
N ASP A 332 -5.89 23.45 -25.99
CA ASP A 332 -7.15 22.91 -25.48
C ASP A 332 -7.01 22.23 -24.09
N GLY A 333 -5.80 22.19 -23.53
CA GLY A 333 -5.50 21.55 -22.25
C GLY A 333 -5.10 20.07 -22.36
N THR A 334 -5.05 19.50 -23.57
CA THR A 334 -4.69 18.10 -23.80
C THR A 334 -3.23 17.83 -23.42
N LEU A 335 -3.00 16.81 -22.59
CA LEU A 335 -1.65 16.36 -22.24
C LEU A 335 -1.07 15.49 -23.36
N VAL A 336 0.11 15.86 -23.83
CA VAL A 336 0.90 15.04 -24.75
C VAL A 336 2.24 14.71 -24.12
N VAL A 337 2.60 13.42 -24.08
CA VAL A 337 3.89 12.93 -23.57
C VAL A 337 4.49 11.99 -24.62
N GLY A 338 5.74 12.23 -25.02
CA GLY A 338 6.41 11.42 -26.05
C GLY A 338 5.65 11.39 -27.38
N GLY A 339 4.94 12.48 -27.72
CA GLY A 339 4.12 12.59 -28.93
C GLY A 339 2.75 11.90 -28.88
N GLN A 340 2.37 11.30 -27.75
CA GLN A 340 1.09 10.62 -27.57
C GLN A 340 0.17 11.40 -26.64
N GLU A 341 -1.10 11.53 -27.03
CA GLU A 341 -2.14 12.10 -26.20
C GLU A 341 -2.47 11.18 -25.01
N VAL A 342 -2.60 11.76 -23.83
CA VAL A 342 -2.83 11.03 -22.58
C VAL A 342 -4.26 11.25 -22.10
N ALA A 343 -5.04 10.18 -22.05
CA ALA A 343 -6.41 10.20 -21.51
C ALA A 343 -6.43 10.07 -19.99
N ILE A 344 -5.56 9.22 -19.44
CA ILE A 344 -5.50 8.93 -18.01
C ILE A 344 -4.06 9.01 -17.53
N VAL A 345 -3.84 9.67 -16.40
CA VAL A 345 -2.59 9.65 -15.63
C VAL A 345 -2.79 8.72 -14.43
N TYR A 346 -2.23 7.52 -14.47
CA TYR A 346 -2.28 6.54 -13.40
C TYR A 346 -0.97 6.56 -12.59
N PHE A 347 -1.05 7.03 -11.34
CA PHE A 347 0.11 7.17 -10.47
C PHE A 347 0.49 5.85 -9.81
N ARG A 348 1.73 5.42 -10.07
CA ARG A 348 2.48 4.40 -9.31
C ARG A 348 3.69 4.99 -8.58
N VAL A 349 3.71 6.31 -8.43
CA VAL A 349 4.76 7.13 -7.81
C VAL A 349 4.17 8.48 -7.37
N GLY A 350 4.94 9.30 -6.67
CA GLY A 350 4.56 10.68 -6.32
C GLY A 350 3.84 10.81 -4.97
N TYR A 351 3.89 9.74 -4.17
CA TYR A 351 3.31 9.64 -2.83
C TYR A 351 4.34 9.83 -1.71
N ALA A 352 5.63 9.97 -2.05
CA ALA A 352 6.71 10.18 -1.10
C ALA A 352 7.68 11.30 -1.54
N PRO A 353 8.31 12.04 -0.60
CA PRO A 353 9.24 13.13 -0.94
C PRO A 353 10.43 12.68 -1.81
N ILE A 354 10.91 11.45 -1.61
CA ILE A 354 12.02 10.87 -2.39
C ILE A 354 11.70 10.74 -3.89
N ASN A 355 10.43 10.82 -4.27
CA ASN A 355 10.01 10.84 -5.66
C ASN A 355 10.18 12.22 -6.33
N TYR A 356 10.57 13.24 -5.57
CA TYR A 356 10.75 14.62 -6.01
C TYR A 356 12.15 15.12 -5.69
N PRO A 357 13.21 14.53 -6.30
CA PRO A 357 14.59 14.94 -6.04
C PRO A 357 14.89 16.37 -6.54
N SER A 358 14.08 16.93 -7.44
CA SER A 358 14.26 18.27 -7.98
C SER A 358 12.92 18.98 -8.26
N GLU A 359 13.00 20.23 -8.76
CA GLU A 359 11.82 20.96 -9.23
C GLU A 359 11.21 20.38 -10.51
N SER A 360 11.96 19.55 -11.25
CA SER A 360 11.48 18.87 -12.46
C SER A 360 10.24 18.03 -12.16
N GLU A 361 10.30 17.22 -11.10
CA GLU A 361 9.21 16.33 -10.76
C GLU A 361 7.97 17.08 -10.26
N TRP A 362 8.17 18.22 -9.59
CA TRP A 362 7.07 19.09 -9.18
C TRP A 362 6.40 19.79 -10.35
N ARG A 363 7.17 20.25 -11.34
CA ARG A 363 6.63 20.80 -12.59
C ARG A 363 5.85 19.76 -13.37
N ALA A 364 6.38 18.54 -13.51
CA ALA A 364 5.64 17.43 -14.13
C ALA A 364 4.32 17.13 -13.41
N ARG A 365 4.33 17.09 -12.06
CA ARG A 365 3.11 16.87 -11.27
C ARG A 365 2.07 17.97 -11.52
N LEU A 366 2.48 19.22 -11.53
CA LEU A 366 1.59 20.36 -11.81
C LEU A 366 1.08 20.34 -13.26
N LEU A 367 1.95 20.05 -14.24
CA LEU A 367 1.60 19.95 -15.66
C LEU A 367 0.48 18.92 -15.88
N MET A 368 0.63 17.72 -15.30
CA MET A 368 -0.39 16.67 -15.38
C MET A 368 -1.70 17.11 -14.72
N GLU A 369 -1.63 17.74 -13.54
CA GLU A 369 -2.82 18.19 -12.83
C GLU A 369 -3.61 19.24 -13.63
N GLN A 370 -2.90 20.15 -14.29
CA GLN A 370 -3.48 21.18 -15.17
C GLN A 370 -4.18 20.56 -16.38
N SER A 371 -3.68 19.45 -16.92
CA SER A 371 -4.19 18.83 -18.15
C SER A 371 -5.59 18.23 -18.09
N SER A 372 -6.30 18.16 -19.21
CA SER A 372 -7.62 17.52 -19.34
C SER A 372 -7.65 16.01 -19.03
N ALA A 373 -6.48 15.34 -18.95
CA ALA A 373 -6.39 13.93 -18.62
C ALA A 373 -7.07 13.61 -17.28
N ILE A 374 -7.67 12.45 -17.14
CA ILE A 374 -8.24 11.96 -15.88
C ILE A 374 -7.09 11.52 -14.97
N LYS A 375 -7.00 12.07 -13.76
CA LYS A 375 -5.96 11.66 -12.81
C LYS A 375 -6.48 10.54 -11.92
N CYS A 376 -5.63 9.54 -11.71
CA CYS A 376 -5.86 8.44 -10.78
C CYS A 376 -4.66 8.32 -9.82
N PRO A 377 -4.68 9.05 -8.68
CA PRO A 377 -5.69 10.03 -8.25
C PRO A 377 -5.37 11.47 -8.66
N SER A 378 -6.38 12.34 -8.64
CA SER A 378 -6.19 13.81 -8.62
C SER A 378 -5.46 14.27 -7.36
N ILE A 379 -5.01 15.53 -7.35
CA ILE A 379 -4.38 16.13 -6.17
C ILE A 379 -5.32 16.16 -4.96
N SER A 380 -6.63 16.38 -5.16
CA SER A 380 -7.62 16.37 -4.08
C SER A 380 -7.76 14.97 -3.49
N TYR A 381 -7.92 13.94 -4.34
CA TYR A 381 -7.96 12.54 -3.89
C TYR A 381 -6.67 12.14 -3.15
N HIS A 382 -5.50 12.61 -3.62
CA HIS A 382 -4.23 12.37 -2.94
C HIS A 382 -4.21 12.98 -1.53
N LEU A 383 -4.71 14.22 -1.36
CA LEU A 383 -4.80 14.89 -0.06
C LEU A 383 -5.80 14.20 0.90
N VAL A 384 -6.91 13.67 0.37
CA VAL A 384 -7.89 12.90 1.17
C VAL A 384 -7.26 11.69 1.85
N GLY A 385 -6.31 11.02 1.18
CA GLY A 385 -5.61 9.84 1.72
C GLY A 385 -4.64 10.15 2.86
N THR A 386 -4.37 11.43 3.15
CA THR A 386 -3.45 11.80 4.24
C THR A 386 -4.00 11.35 5.60
N LYS A 387 -3.10 10.90 6.47
CA LYS A 387 -3.46 10.47 7.83
C LYS A 387 -4.15 11.59 8.61
N LYS A 388 -3.78 12.85 8.37
CA LYS A 388 -4.45 14.00 8.99
C LYS A 388 -5.93 14.10 8.59
N ILE A 389 -6.29 13.88 7.33
CA ILE A 389 -7.69 13.87 6.90
C ILE A 389 -8.44 12.69 7.51
N GLN A 390 -7.85 11.50 7.55
CA GLN A 390 -8.42 10.35 8.27
C GLN A 390 -8.74 10.69 9.74
N GLN A 391 -7.83 11.37 10.43
CA GLN A 391 -8.03 11.83 11.81
C GLN A 391 -9.13 12.90 11.94
N GLU A 392 -9.20 13.86 11.01
CA GLU A 392 -10.24 14.90 11.01
C GLU A 392 -11.63 14.30 10.75
N LEU A 393 -11.75 13.31 9.86
CA LEU A 393 -13.00 12.60 9.58
C LEU A 393 -13.53 11.82 10.80
N ALA A 394 -12.64 11.41 11.72
CA ALA A 394 -13.03 10.73 12.94
C ALA A 394 -13.61 11.66 14.02
N LYS A 395 -13.55 12.99 13.85
CA LYS A 395 -14.12 13.93 14.81
C LYS A 395 -15.67 13.88 14.79
N PRO A 396 -16.32 14.17 15.93
CA PRO A 396 -17.77 14.26 15.99
C PRO A 396 -18.33 15.21 14.93
N ASN A 397 -19.43 14.82 14.28
CA ASN A 397 -20.18 15.60 13.30
C ASN A 397 -19.45 15.90 11.97
N VAL A 398 -18.23 15.40 11.75
CA VAL A 398 -17.50 15.66 10.50
C VAL A 398 -17.98 14.75 9.36
N LEU A 399 -18.24 13.46 9.61
CA LEU A 399 -18.77 12.55 8.59
C LEU A 399 -20.13 13.01 8.05
N GLU A 400 -20.99 13.54 8.91
CA GLU A 400 -22.31 14.08 8.57
C GLU A 400 -22.27 15.26 7.59
N ARG A 401 -21.11 15.91 7.42
CA ARG A 401 -20.94 16.94 6.40
C ARG A 401 -20.84 16.35 4.99
N PHE A 402 -20.43 15.09 4.89
CA PHE A 402 -20.13 14.42 3.63
C PHE A 402 -21.16 13.33 3.33
N LEU A 403 -21.72 12.66 4.32
CA LEU A 403 -22.69 11.59 4.12
C LEU A 403 -24.01 11.92 4.81
N ASP A 404 -25.11 11.54 4.16
CA ASP A 404 -26.47 11.75 4.66
C ASP A 404 -27.05 10.46 5.28
N ASP A 405 -26.62 9.30 4.78
CA ASP A 405 -27.09 8.00 5.24
C ASP A 405 -26.53 7.67 6.63
N LYS A 406 -27.42 7.58 7.61
CA LYS A 406 -27.07 7.33 9.01
C LYS A 406 -26.53 5.92 9.24
N GLU A 407 -26.96 4.94 8.45
CA GLU A 407 -26.46 3.57 8.55
C GLU A 407 -25.02 3.50 8.04
N ASP A 408 -24.72 4.16 6.92
CA ASP A 408 -23.38 4.21 6.36
C ASP A 408 -22.41 4.97 7.28
N ILE A 409 -22.85 6.08 7.87
CA ILE A 409 -22.08 6.79 8.90
C ILE A 409 -21.81 5.88 10.10
N ALA A 410 -22.81 5.10 10.55
CA ALA A 410 -22.63 4.17 11.66
C ALA A 410 -21.64 3.04 11.32
N LYS A 411 -21.71 2.47 10.10
CA LYS A 411 -20.76 1.46 9.61
C LYS A 411 -19.33 2.01 9.59
N LEU A 412 -19.12 3.21 9.05
CA LEU A 412 -17.81 3.87 9.02
C LEU A 412 -17.27 4.10 10.44
N ARG A 413 -18.07 4.68 11.33
CA ARG A 413 -17.66 4.91 12.73
C ARG A 413 -17.27 3.63 13.45
N LYS A 414 -17.98 2.53 13.19
CA LYS A 414 -17.69 1.22 13.79
C LYS A 414 -16.30 0.71 13.43
N CYS A 415 -15.73 1.11 12.29
CA CYS A 415 -14.38 0.73 11.90
C CYS A 415 -13.29 1.76 12.25
N PHE A 416 -13.64 2.90 12.86
CA PHE A 416 -12.63 3.88 13.27
C PHE A 416 -11.97 3.45 14.58
N ALA A 417 -10.63 3.38 14.55
CA ALA A 417 -9.83 3.32 15.77
C ALA A 417 -9.81 4.69 16.47
N GLY A 418 -9.24 4.73 17.67
CA GLY A 418 -8.91 5.98 18.33
C GLY A 418 -7.93 6.82 17.49
N LEU A 419 -8.37 8.02 17.09
CA LEU A 419 -7.65 8.90 16.17
C LEU A 419 -7.57 10.32 16.75
N TRP A 420 -6.35 10.76 17.07
CA TRP A 420 -6.14 12.02 17.79
C TRP A 420 -5.04 12.88 17.16
N SER A 421 -5.22 14.20 17.27
CA SER A 421 -4.19 15.21 16.94
C SER A 421 -3.25 15.39 18.13
N LEU A 422 -1.99 15.77 17.87
CA LEU A 422 -1.03 16.13 18.93
C LEU A 422 -1.37 17.43 19.66
N ASP A 423 -2.39 18.17 19.21
CA ASP A 423 -2.90 19.34 19.91
C ASP A 423 -3.79 18.99 21.12
N ASP A 424 -4.16 17.71 21.27
CA ASP A 424 -4.90 17.20 22.42
C ASP A 424 -3.91 16.82 23.54
N SER A 425 -3.69 17.76 24.46
CA SER A 425 -2.72 17.61 25.55
C SER A 425 -3.02 16.42 26.47
N ASP A 426 -4.29 16.07 26.66
CA ASP A 426 -4.69 14.96 27.53
C ASP A 426 -4.33 13.63 26.88
N ILE A 427 -4.57 13.50 25.57
CA ILE A 427 -4.18 12.32 24.82
C ILE A 427 -2.66 12.21 24.70
N VAL A 428 -1.95 13.34 24.48
CA VAL A 428 -0.47 13.38 24.51
C VAL A 428 0.08 12.88 25.85
N LYS A 429 -0.46 13.36 26.97
CA LYS A 429 -0.06 12.90 28.31
C LYS A 429 -0.27 11.39 28.46
N LYS A 430 -1.43 10.86 28.05
CA LYS A 430 -1.71 9.41 28.09
C LYS A 430 -0.75 8.60 27.22
N ALA A 431 -0.36 9.10 26.05
CA ALA A 431 0.61 8.41 25.20
C ALA A 431 2.03 8.43 25.76
N ILE A 432 2.40 9.48 26.51
CA ILE A 432 3.68 9.52 27.23
C ILE A 432 3.66 8.53 28.40
N GLU A 433 2.54 8.46 29.14
CA GLU A 433 2.37 7.57 30.29
C GLU A 433 2.24 6.09 29.90
N SER A 434 1.60 5.80 28.77
CA SER A 434 1.32 4.44 28.28
C SER A 434 1.69 4.32 26.80
N PRO A 435 2.98 4.45 26.46
CA PRO A 435 3.48 4.45 25.08
C PRO A 435 3.10 3.17 24.32
N GLY A 436 3.12 2.05 25.06
CA GLY A 436 2.14 0.96 24.97
C GLY A 436 1.11 1.12 23.89
N LEU A 437 0.10 1.89 24.22
CA LEU A 437 -1.20 1.84 23.57
C LEU A 437 -1.28 2.71 22.32
N PHE A 438 -0.17 3.32 21.86
CA PHE A 438 -0.18 4.34 20.81
C PHE A 438 0.85 4.09 19.70
N VAL A 439 0.46 4.50 18.49
CA VAL A 439 1.25 4.50 17.26
C VAL A 439 1.27 5.92 16.71
N MET A 440 2.47 6.47 16.53
CA MET A 440 2.64 7.79 15.94
C MET A 440 2.92 7.70 14.44
N LYS A 441 2.09 8.35 13.63
CA LYS A 441 2.11 8.28 12.16
C LYS A 441 2.47 9.62 11.52
N PRO A 442 3.56 9.73 10.74
CA PRO A 442 3.81 10.90 9.90
C PRO A 442 2.88 10.94 8.68
N GLN A 443 2.80 12.09 8.01
CA GLN A 443 2.03 12.29 6.76
C GLN A 443 2.79 11.71 5.56
N ARG A 444 2.90 10.39 5.51
CA ARG A 444 3.66 9.67 4.49
C ARG A 444 2.94 8.37 4.13
N GLU A 445 3.13 7.93 2.89
CA GLU A 445 2.61 6.66 2.37
C GLU A 445 3.75 5.71 1.99
N GLY A 446 3.50 4.40 1.98
CA GLY A 446 4.45 3.41 1.47
C GLY A 446 5.50 2.87 2.48
N GLY A 447 5.17 2.82 3.78
CA GLY A 447 5.94 2.03 4.75
C GLY A 447 7.19 2.69 5.35
N VAL A 448 7.16 4.00 5.60
CA VAL A 448 8.19 4.65 6.43
C VAL A 448 8.12 4.19 7.89
N LYS A 449 9.24 4.34 8.63
CA LYS A 449 9.35 3.98 10.05
C LYS A 449 8.18 4.54 10.87
N TRP A 450 7.32 3.66 11.36
CA TRP A 450 6.43 3.94 12.49
C TRP A 450 7.28 4.19 13.73
N PHE A 451 7.00 5.26 14.48
CA PHE A 451 7.57 5.38 15.81
C PHE A 451 6.69 4.56 16.75
N LYS A 452 7.14 3.33 17.06
CA LYS A 452 6.62 2.55 18.19
C LYS A 452 7.10 3.23 19.47
N LEU A 453 6.21 4.00 20.08
CA LEU A 453 6.08 4.02 21.52
C LEU A 453 5.47 2.61 21.84
N CYS A 454 6.09 1.80 22.68
CA CYS A 454 6.01 0.33 22.58
C CYS A 454 4.62 -0.35 22.74
N SER A 455 3.92 -0.68 21.63
CA SER A 455 3.01 -1.84 21.41
C SER A 455 1.55 -1.86 21.92
N ALA A 456 0.61 -1.40 21.07
CA ALA A 456 -0.85 -1.64 20.90
C ALA A 456 -1.48 -0.41 20.21
N VAL A 457 -2.57 -0.58 19.47
CA VAL A 457 -2.99 0.33 18.38
C VAL A 457 -3.91 1.46 18.85
N VAL A 458 -3.37 2.66 18.89
CA VAL A 458 -4.09 3.94 18.75
C VAL A 458 -3.31 4.80 17.78
N VAL A 459 -3.96 5.40 16.79
CA VAL A 459 -3.24 6.21 15.81
C VAL A 459 -3.21 7.68 16.26
N MET A 460 -2.07 8.11 16.78
CA MET A 460 -1.71 9.53 16.84
C MET A 460 -1.11 9.94 15.51
N THR A 461 -1.69 10.93 14.84
CA THR A 461 -1.06 11.49 13.65
C THR A 461 -0.10 12.60 14.08
N SER A 462 1.18 12.44 13.79
CA SER A 462 2.19 13.47 14.06
C SER A 462 2.41 14.38 12.87
N VAL A 463 2.51 15.67 13.18
CA VAL A 463 3.42 16.60 12.51
C VAL A 463 4.82 16.30 13.07
N ILE A 464 5.75 15.80 12.25
CA ILE A 464 7.14 15.67 12.69
C ILE A 464 7.84 17.00 12.40
N ASN A 465 8.24 17.71 13.46
CA ASN A 465 9.21 18.80 13.40
C ASN A 465 10.62 18.23 13.60
N GLU A 466 11.64 18.75 12.92
CA GLU A 466 13.03 18.25 13.03
C GLU A 466 13.57 18.22 14.48
N SER A 467 12.95 18.98 15.39
CA SER A 467 13.27 19.05 16.81
C SER A 467 12.94 17.78 17.62
N LEU A 468 12.09 16.87 17.14
CA LEU A 468 11.78 15.59 17.83
C LEU A 468 12.80 14.48 17.56
N LEU A 469 13.68 14.64 16.55
CA LEU A 469 14.84 13.77 16.37
C LEU A 469 15.81 13.86 17.57
N HIS A 470 15.84 15.00 18.25
CA HIS A 470 16.71 15.25 19.41
C HIS A 470 16.23 14.56 20.69
N PHE A 471 14.95 14.17 20.78
CA PHE A 471 14.42 13.49 21.96
C PHE A 471 14.99 12.06 22.14
N ARG A 472 15.62 11.50 21.09
CA ARG A 472 16.28 10.19 21.14
C ARG A 472 17.77 10.26 21.51
N GLU A 473 18.41 11.43 21.44
CA GLU A 473 19.83 11.58 21.81
C GLU A 473 20.04 11.80 23.31
N GLN A 474 19.03 12.30 24.05
CA GLN A 474 19.16 12.52 25.50
C GLN A 474 18.83 11.32 26.40
N HIS A 475 18.14 10.28 25.89
CA HIS A 475 17.71 9.12 26.71
C HIS A 475 18.37 7.79 26.35
N LEU A 476 19.48 7.81 25.60
CA LEU A 476 20.37 6.66 25.39
C LEU A 476 21.74 6.81 26.09
N ARG A 477 21.85 7.74 27.05
CA ARG A 477 22.92 7.75 28.06
C ARG A 477 22.33 7.55 29.45
N GLN A 478 21.85 6.34 29.72
CA GLN A 478 21.81 5.73 31.05
C GLN A 478 21.69 4.21 30.89
#